data_AF-A0A292QKN8-F1
#
_entry.id   AF-A0A292QKN8-F1
#
_cell.length_a   1.000
_cell.length_b   1.000
_cell.length_c   1.000
_cell.angle_alpha   90.00
_cell.angle_beta   90.00
_cell.angle_gamma   90.00
#
_symmetry.space_group_name_H-M   'P 1'
#
loop_
_entity.id
_entity.type
_entity.pdbx_description
1 polymer ?
#
loop_
_entity_poly.entity_id
_entity_poly.type
_entity_poly.pdbx_seq_one_letter_code
_entity_poly.pdbx_strand_id
1 'polypeptide(L)'
;MRIFAIGPNYYNLNLDKNKPKTGDLKNMDSEMATYINDLSGMPYVMPITFTGFAHSSKLRALFAYKLPCMYTGIPMLDPKMITRLSSKGILYGPSKDILQVFERNKECFVDNESKIIALLQERSKIHPEMNLKELLEEIEPYHRKILRKKQAPIFMELTNIVNKKLPHDYQQKFQSLMVETDKKLNDQPIYIPFSANEFKYKLAKARNILANGADIKTRKALNSIMKESKKLSTVTNDSTIPNQQKVLASIEHILQKSPLAEDGELNNLLEISKLRLSQKKVVIPFSRKSFLYDLGKMLETLPDHHLKKELIGIANKLPTSEQCLSAYVLKLCSEPSDKIALKLMWPSVASVEHIKPRSEGGENELANYGVARAKINSSRKSIPLDEWVVLHPEVKQNCQKYLDKLIDLYQAGIFQKHNISPDYMMDFADTVKEQSKGKIQLDISRLFEY
;
A
#
# COMPACT_ATOMS: atom_id res chain seq x y z
N MET A 1 -2.04 37.36 3.74
CA MET A 1 -1.22 36.37 4.48
C MET A 1 -0.40 35.57 3.46
N ARG A 2 0.94 35.60 3.49
CA ARG A 2 1.78 34.89 2.49
C ARG A 2 1.96 33.44 2.92
N ILE A 3 1.51 32.48 2.11
CA ILE A 3 1.75 31.05 2.31
C ILE A 3 2.88 30.62 1.38
N PHE A 4 4.03 30.25 1.94
CA PHE A 4 5.16 29.73 1.18
C PHE A 4 4.91 28.26 0.82
N ALA A 5 4.94 27.94 -0.48
CA ALA A 5 4.89 26.57 -0.97
C ALA A 5 6.30 26.10 -1.35
N ILE A 6 6.83 25.14 -0.60
CA ILE A 6 8.12 24.49 -0.87
C ILE A 6 7.84 23.11 -1.49
N GLY A 7 8.53 22.78 -2.58
CA GLY A 7 8.46 21.48 -3.25
C GLY A 7 9.61 20.55 -2.82
N PRO A 8 9.41 19.22 -2.81
CA PRO A 8 10.44 18.27 -2.38
C PRO A 8 11.40 17.87 -3.52
N ASN A 9 12.66 17.60 -3.15
CA ASN A 9 13.70 17.03 -4.00
C ASN A 9 13.76 15.49 -3.92
N TYR A 10 14.40 14.87 -4.91
CA TYR A 10 14.62 13.42 -5.06
C TYR A 10 15.98 12.95 -4.51
N TYR A 11 16.06 11.68 -4.08
CA TYR A 11 17.15 10.69 -4.31
C TYR A 11 16.57 9.29 -4.07
N ASN A 12 16.87 8.19 -4.78
CA ASN A 12 17.70 7.97 -5.97
C ASN A 12 19.23 8.15 -5.82
N LEU A 13 19.94 7.20 -5.16
CA LEU A 13 21.39 7.02 -5.30
C LEU A 13 21.81 5.55 -5.34
N ASN A 14 22.68 5.24 -6.30
CA ASN A 14 23.60 4.10 -6.30
C ASN A 14 24.87 4.63 -7.00
N LEU A 15 26.04 4.58 -6.35
CA LEU A 15 27.39 4.52 -6.96
C LEU A 15 28.53 4.64 -5.91
N ASP A 16 29.43 3.65 -5.98
CA ASP A 16 30.80 3.46 -5.45
C ASP A 16 31.34 4.08 -4.12
N LYS A 17 31.79 3.13 -3.27
CA LYS A 17 33.09 3.05 -2.55
C LYS A 17 33.81 4.36 -2.16
N ASN A 18 33.74 4.69 -0.87
CA ASN A 18 34.88 4.55 0.06
C ASN A 18 34.44 4.71 1.53
N LYS A 19 35.07 3.97 2.46
CA LYS A 19 34.91 4.12 3.92
C LYS A 19 35.98 5.08 4.47
N PRO A 20 35.72 5.80 5.57
CA PRO A 20 35.97 5.23 6.91
C PRO A 20 34.74 5.20 7.84
N LYS A 21 34.85 4.41 8.91
CA LYS A 21 33.87 4.28 10.00
C LYS A 21 34.05 5.39 11.04
N THR A 22 32.97 5.88 11.66
CA THR A 22 32.85 6.13 13.12
C THR A 22 31.43 6.56 13.51
N GLY A 23 30.96 6.09 14.68
CA GLY A 23 29.93 6.78 15.48
C GLY A 23 28.47 6.33 15.33
N ASP A 24 28.09 5.32 16.11
CA ASP A 24 26.68 4.98 16.38
C ASP A 24 25.97 6.15 17.08
N LEU A 25 25.15 6.88 16.32
CA LEU A 25 24.17 7.89 16.77
C LEU A 25 23.37 8.47 15.59
N LYS A 26 23.93 8.47 14.38
CA LYS A 26 23.34 9.11 13.17
C LYS A 26 22.16 8.37 12.51
N ASN A 27 21.90 7.10 12.84
CA ASN A 27 20.93 6.29 12.09
C ASN A 27 19.46 6.58 12.42
N MET A 28 19.11 7.06 13.62
CA MET A 28 17.71 7.31 13.98
C MET A 28 17.14 8.63 13.44
N ASP A 29 17.97 9.67 13.27
CA ASP A 29 17.51 10.94 12.69
C ASP A 29 17.20 10.81 11.18
N SER A 30 17.86 9.89 10.49
CA SER A 30 17.60 9.54 9.08
C SER A 30 16.19 8.97 8.89
N GLU A 31 15.74 8.09 9.79
CA GLU A 31 14.39 7.52 9.77
C GLU A 31 13.32 8.57 10.10
N MET A 32 13.59 9.48 11.04
CA MET A 32 12.65 10.56 11.38
C MET A 32 12.54 11.63 10.28
N ALA A 33 13.63 11.97 9.60
CA ALA A 33 13.63 12.92 8.50
C ALA A 33 12.91 12.39 7.23
N THR A 34 12.95 11.08 6.98
CA THR A 34 12.30 10.47 5.80
C THR A 34 10.77 10.45 5.89
N TYR A 35 10.18 10.43 7.10
CA TYR A 35 8.71 10.53 7.28
C TYR A 35 8.10 11.86 6.79
N ILE A 36 8.88 12.93 6.70
CA ILE A 36 8.37 14.30 6.49
C ILE A 36 8.17 14.64 5.00
N ASN A 37 8.81 13.90 4.07
CA ASN A 37 8.81 14.23 2.64
C ASN A 37 7.98 13.28 1.74
N ASP A 38 7.34 12.25 2.29
CA ASP A 38 6.73 11.18 1.49
C ASP A 38 5.23 11.39 1.17
N LEU A 39 4.93 11.67 -0.11
CA LEU A 39 3.57 11.74 -0.65
C LEU A 39 2.94 10.36 -0.99
N SER A 40 3.64 9.23 -0.80
CA SER A 40 3.07 7.88 -0.95
C SER A 40 1.90 7.61 0.01
N GLY A 41 1.79 8.41 1.08
CA GLY A 41 0.68 8.40 2.03
C GLY A 41 -0.64 8.98 1.52
N MET A 42 -0.64 9.71 0.39
CA MET A 42 -1.85 10.22 -0.25
C MET A 42 -2.76 9.05 -0.68
N PRO A 43 -4.09 9.10 -0.43
CA PRO A 43 -5.00 8.11 -0.98
C PRO A 43 -4.97 8.18 -2.51
N TYR A 44 -4.45 7.10 -3.10
CA TYR A 44 -4.39 6.85 -4.52
C TYR A 44 -4.87 5.42 -4.74
N VAL A 45 -5.90 5.26 -5.58
CA VAL A 45 -6.46 3.95 -5.92
C VAL A 45 -5.45 3.24 -6.81
N MET A 46 -4.65 2.34 -6.24
CA MET A 46 -3.79 1.46 -7.03
C MET A 46 -4.67 0.43 -7.75
N PRO A 47 -4.65 0.35 -9.09
CA PRO A 47 -4.94 -0.93 -9.73
C PRO A 47 -3.91 -1.94 -9.25
N ILE A 48 -4.35 -3.12 -8.80
CA ILE A 48 -3.45 -4.20 -8.41
C ILE A 48 -2.88 -4.81 -9.69
N THR A 49 -1.72 -4.32 -10.11
CA THR A 49 -0.99 -4.84 -11.26
C THR A 49 -0.01 -5.92 -10.80
N PHE A 50 -0.25 -7.16 -11.21
CA PHE A 50 0.66 -8.28 -10.96
C PHE A 50 1.84 -8.25 -11.93
N THR A 51 2.77 -7.32 -11.73
CA THR A 51 3.92 -7.11 -12.61
C THR A 51 4.81 -8.35 -12.71
N GLY A 52 5.40 -8.55 -13.89
CA GLY A 52 6.34 -9.63 -14.18
C GLY A 52 7.75 -9.29 -13.73
N PHE A 53 8.42 -10.19 -13.00
CA PHE A 53 9.88 -10.25 -13.06
C PHE A 53 10.30 -11.09 -14.27
N ALA A 54 11.37 -10.69 -14.95
CA ALA A 54 11.98 -11.49 -16.01
C ALA A 54 12.35 -12.89 -15.48
N HIS A 55 12.26 -13.91 -16.34
CA HIS A 55 12.54 -15.32 -16.03
C HIS A 55 11.70 -15.98 -14.91
N SER A 56 10.80 -15.25 -14.24
CA SER A 56 9.95 -15.78 -13.17
C SER A 56 8.72 -16.58 -13.64
N SER A 57 8.55 -16.76 -14.95
CA SER A 57 7.38 -17.42 -15.56
C SER A 57 7.21 -18.88 -15.12
N LYS A 58 8.32 -19.62 -14.99
CA LYS A 58 8.34 -21.01 -14.50
C LYS A 58 7.78 -21.10 -13.08
N LEU A 59 8.30 -20.28 -12.16
CA LEU A 59 7.87 -20.29 -10.75
C LEU A 59 6.40 -19.87 -10.58
N ARG A 60 5.91 -18.94 -11.42
CA ARG A 60 4.48 -18.54 -11.47
C ARG A 60 3.54 -19.68 -11.90
N ALA A 61 4.03 -20.71 -12.60
CA ALA A 61 3.21 -21.87 -12.94
C ALA A 61 2.83 -22.69 -11.70
N LEU A 62 3.70 -22.70 -10.67
CA LEU A 62 3.49 -23.42 -9.42
C LEU A 62 2.48 -22.73 -8.48
N PHE A 63 2.08 -21.49 -8.75
CA PHE A 63 1.13 -20.74 -7.90
C PHE A 63 -0.25 -21.40 -7.81
N ALA A 64 -0.67 -22.10 -8.87
CA ALA A 64 -1.92 -22.87 -8.89
C ALA A 64 -1.92 -24.07 -7.91
N TYR A 65 -0.77 -24.46 -7.38
CA TYR A 65 -0.56 -25.67 -6.57
C TYR A 65 -0.41 -25.37 -5.07
N LYS A 66 -0.92 -24.22 -4.61
CA LYS A 66 -0.99 -23.86 -3.17
C LYS A 66 0.38 -23.90 -2.47
N LEU A 67 1.42 -23.38 -3.13
CA LEU A 67 2.71 -23.19 -2.47
C LEU A 67 2.53 -22.38 -1.17
N PRO A 68 3.18 -22.78 -0.06
CA PRO A 68 3.26 -21.97 1.14
C PRO A 68 4.22 -20.80 0.92
N CYS A 69 4.00 -19.67 1.60
CA CYS A 69 4.95 -18.56 1.60
C CYS A 69 6.23 -18.97 2.34
N MET A 70 7.39 -18.87 1.69
CA MET A 70 8.66 -19.32 2.27
C MET A 70 9.00 -18.65 3.61
N TYR A 71 8.52 -17.43 3.85
CA TYR A 71 8.72 -16.75 5.13
C TYR A 71 7.73 -17.17 6.22
N THR A 72 6.49 -17.52 5.87
CA THR A 72 5.39 -17.64 6.86
C THR A 72 4.65 -18.98 6.86
N GLY A 73 5.01 -19.93 5.98
CA GLY A 73 4.38 -21.26 5.89
C GLY A 73 2.93 -21.29 5.40
N ILE A 74 2.25 -20.14 5.39
CA ILE A 74 0.84 -19.97 4.99
C ILE A 74 0.68 -20.17 3.47
N PRO A 75 -0.26 -21.04 3.02
CA PRO A 75 -0.60 -21.22 1.60
C PRO A 75 -1.02 -19.91 0.92
N MET A 76 -0.69 -19.78 -0.37
CA MET A 76 -0.94 -18.55 -1.12
C MET A 76 -2.04 -18.68 -2.18
N LEU A 77 -2.66 -17.55 -2.52
CA LEU A 77 -3.64 -17.43 -3.60
C LEU A 77 -2.93 -17.22 -4.95
N ASP A 78 -3.34 -17.95 -5.97
CA ASP A 78 -2.91 -17.73 -7.36
C ASP A 78 -3.47 -16.38 -7.89
N PRO A 79 -2.62 -15.43 -8.34
CA PRO A 79 -3.06 -14.21 -9.03
C PRO A 79 -4.05 -14.47 -10.17
N LYS A 80 -3.89 -15.56 -10.94
CA LYS A 80 -4.81 -15.91 -12.04
C LYS A 80 -6.19 -16.32 -11.54
N MET A 81 -6.35 -16.71 -10.26
CA MET A 81 -7.67 -16.87 -9.66
C MET A 81 -8.38 -15.51 -9.60
N ILE A 82 -7.70 -14.48 -9.11
CA ILE A 82 -8.27 -13.13 -8.97
C ILE A 82 -8.68 -12.55 -10.32
N THR A 83 -7.84 -12.69 -11.35
CA THR A 83 -8.20 -12.27 -12.72
C THR A 83 -9.48 -12.95 -13.21
N ARG A 84 -9.64 -14.26 -12.97
CA ARG A 84 -10.85 -15.03 -13.33
C ARG A 84 -12.08 -14.63 -12.52
N LEU A 85 -11.93 -14.26 -11.25
CA LEU A 85 -13.04 -13.77 -10.43
C LEU A 85 -13.51 -12.39 -10.91
N SER A 86 -12.56 -11.51 -11.24
CA SER A 86 -12.84 -10.19 -11.79
C SER A 86 -13.55 -10.28 -13.14
N SER A 87 -13.07 -11.14 -14.06
CA SER A 87 -13.69 -11.30 -15.39
C SER A 87 -15.08 -11.96 -15.35
N LYS A 88 -15.44 -12.62 -14.24
CA LYS A 88 -16.76 -13.20 -14.00
C LYS A 88 -17.71 -12.29 -13.21
N GLY A 89 -17.29 -11.07 -12.85
CA GLY A 89 -18.08 -10.15 -12.04
C GLY A 89 -18.25 -10.53 -10.55
N ILE A 90 -17.66 -11.64 -10.10
CA ILE A 90 -17.84 -12.20 -8.74
C ILE A 90 -17.38 -11.21 -7.65
N LEU A 91 -16.42 -10.33 -7.95
CA LEU A 91 -15.93 -9.33 -7.00
C LEU A 91 -16.94 -8.19 -6.75
N TYR A 92 -17.84 -7.94 -7.70
CA TYR A 92 -18.88 -6.90 -7.62
C TYR A 92 -20.26 -7.48 -7.22
N GLY A 93 -20.50 -8.75 -7.52
CA GLY A 93 -21.77 -9.44 -7.26
C GLY A 93 -22.08 -9.73 -5.79
N PRO A 94 -23.13 -10.55 -5.53
CA PRO A 94 -23.57 -10.90 -4.19
C PRO A 94 -22.46 -11.49 -3.31
N SER A 95 -22.42 -11.09 -2.05
CA SER A 95 -21.40 -11.46 -1.06
C SER A 95 -21.20 -12.98 -0.96
N LYS A 96 -22.29 -13.76 -1.05
CA LYS A 96 -22.26 -15.23 -0.95
C LYS A 96 -21.27 -15.88 -1.92
N ASP A 97 -21.11 -15.34 -3.13
CA ASP A 97 -20.31 -15.94 -4.20
C ASP A 97 -18.81 -15.78 -3.92
N ILE A 98 -18.40 -14.57 -3.50
CA ILE A 98 -17.03 -14.28 -3.11
C ILE A 98 -16.68 -14.84 -1.72
N LEU A 99 -17.64 -14.91 -0.78
CA LEU A 99 -17.44 -15.55 0.53
C LEU A 99 -17.29 -17.07 0.41
N GLN A 100 -17.93 -17.73 -0.57
CA GLN A 100 -17.64 -19.13 -0.89
C GLN A 100 -16.21 -19.33 -1.39
N VAL A 101 -15.65 -18.37 -2.15
CA VAL A 101 -14.24 -18.40 -2.55
C VAL A 101 -13.34 -18.21 -1.34
N PHE A 102 -13.67 -17.30 -0.42
CA PHE A 102 -12.88 -17.11 0.80
C PHE A 102 -12.88 -18.35 1.69
N GLU A 103 -14.03 -19.02 1.88
CA GLU A 103 -14.13 -20.25 2.66
C GLU A 103 -13.29 -21.40 2.07
N ARG A 104 -13.32 -21.57 0.73
CA ARG A 104 -12.48 -22.55 0.02
C ARG A 104 -10.97 -22.29 0.08
N ASN A 105 -10.56 -21.12 0.57
CA ASN A 105 -9.17 -20.70 0.69
C ASN A 105 -8.87 -20.11 2.08
N LYS A 106 -9.64 -20.48 3.11
CA LYS A 106 -9.57 -19.86 4.44
C LYS A 106 -8.19 -19.95 5.07
N GLU A 107 -7.44 -21.01 4.78
CA GLU A 107 -6.07 -21.23 5.20
C GLU A 107 -5.07 -20.19 4.67
N CYS A 108 -5.43 -19.45 3.61
CA CYS A 108 -4.63 -18.35 3.08
C CYS A 108 -4.81 -17.05 3.88
N PHE A 109 -5.92 -16.85 4.59
CA PHE A 109 -6.25 -15.58 5.25
C PHE A 109 -5.92 -15.61 6.75
N VAL A 110 -5.31 -14.54 7.25
CA VAL A 110 -4.87 -14.41 8.66
C VAL A 110 -5.14 -13.00 9.21
N ASP A 111 -4.59 -12.66 10.37
CA ASP A 111 -4.56 -11.33 10.98
C ASP A 111 -5.93 -10.64 11.15
N ASN A 112 -6.22 -9.60 10.36
CA ASN A 112 -7.52 -8.90 10.37
C ASN A 112 -8.36 -9.29 9.16
N GLU A 113 -7.73 -9.77 8.09
CA GLU A 113 -8.34 -10.27 6.87
C GLU A 113 -9.28 -11.44 7.21
N SER A 114 -8.82 -12.43 7.96
CA SER A 114 -9.66 -13.55 8.43
C SER A 114 -10.81 -13.10 9.35
N LYS A 115 -10.56 -12.13 10.23
CA LYS A 115 -11.58 -11.60 11.16
C LYS A 115 -12.70 -10.83 10.42
N ILE A 116 -12.35 -10.03 9.41
CA ILE A 116 -13.35 -9.36 8.57
C ILE A 116 -14.13 -10.38 7.73
N ILE A 117 -13.45 -11.38 7.17
CA ILE A 117 -14.11 -12.45 6.40
C ILE A 117 -15.14 -13.18 7.28
N ALA A 118 -14.79 -13.54 8.52
CA ALA A 118 -15.74 -14.17 9.46
C ALA A 118 -16.97 -13.28 9.74
N LEU A 119 -16.77 -11.99 10.03
CA LEU A 119 -17.88 -11.04 10.24
C LEU A 119 -18.78 -10.91 9.00
N LEU A 120 -18.20 -10.90 7.80
CA LEU A 120 -18.94 -10.84 6.54
C LEU A 120 -19.66 -12.17 6.23
N GLN A 121 -19.10 -13.31 6.60
CA GLN A 121 -19.76 -14.62 6.52
C GLN A 121 -20.98 -14.69 7.47
N GLU A 122 -20.90 -14.12 8.67
CA GLU A 122 -22.05 -14.03 9.58
C GLU A 122 -23.16 -13.15 9.01
N ARG A 123 -22.80 -11.99 8.45
CA ARG A 123 -23.75 -11.03 7.87
C ARG A 123 -24.42 -11.56 6.60
N SER A 124 -23.66 -12.20 5.71
CA SER A 124 -24.16 -12.80 4.46
C SER A 124 -25.14 -13.96 4.69
N LYS A 125 -25.15 -14.61 5.87
CA LYS A 125 -26.21 -15.58 6.23
C LYS A 125 -27.58 -14.93 6.42
N ILE A 126 -27.61 -13.64 6.77
CA ILE A 126 -28.83 -12.85 7.00
C ILE A 126 -29.21 -12.11 5.70
N HIS A 127 -28.21 -11.55 5.01
CA HIS A 127 -28.36 -10.75 3.80
C HIS A 127 -27.51 -11.32 2.64
N PRO A 128 -27.87 -12.50 2.08
CA PRO A 128 -27.08 -13.19 1.05
C PRO A 128 -27.07 -12.49 -0.32
N GLU A 129 -28.04 -11.60 -0.56
CA GLU A 129 -28.17 -10.76 -1.75
C GLU A 129 -27.21 -9.57 -1.77
N MET A 130 -26.88 -9.02 -0.60
CA MET A 130 -26.00 -7.85 -0.47
C MET A 130 -24.58 -8.15 -0.94
N ASN A 131 -23.92 -7.17 -1.56
CA ASN A 131 -22.49 -7.23 -1.90
C ASN A 131 -21.59 -6.91 -0.69
N LEU A 132 -20.26 -7.00 -0.86
CA LEU A 132 -19.33 -6.80 0.27
C LEU A 132 -19.32 -5.38 0.82
N LYS A 133 -19.71 -4.38 0.03
CA LYS A 133 -19.77 -2.99 0.49
C LYS A 133 -20.96 -2.80 1.42
N GLU A 134 -22.13 -3.24 1.00
CA GLU A 134 -23.38 -3.18 1.79
C GLU A 134 -23.24 -3.89 3.14
N LEU A 135 -22.69 -5.11 3.16
CA LEU A 135 -22.40 -5.84 4.41
C LEU A 135 -21.37 -5.13 5.32
N LEU A 136 -20.40 -4.41 4.74
CA LEU A 136 -19.46 -3.60 5.53
C LEU A 136 -20.12 -2.35 6.09
N GLU A 137 -21.05 -1.72 5.36
CA GLU A 137 -21.80 -0.55 5.79
C GLU A 137 -22.72 -0.86 7.00
N GLU A 138 -23.24 -2.09 7.12
CA GLU A 138 -23.97 -2.52 8.33
C GLU A 138 -23.11 -2.50 9.61
N ILE A 139 -21.87 -2.98 9.52
CA ILE A 139 -20.97 -3.12 10.69
C ILE A 139 -20.14 -1.86 10.95
N GLU A 140 -20.09 -0.93 9.99
CA GLU A 140 -19.35 0.33 10.04
C GLU A 140 -19.62 1.13 11.33
N PRO A 141 -20.87 1.43 11.73
CA PRO A 141 -21.14 2.32 12.87
C PRO A 141 -20.63 1.76 14.21
N TYR A 142 -20.69 0.43 14.37
CA TYR A 142 -20.16 -0.27 15.53
C TYR A 142 -18.64 -0.15 15.59
N HIS A 143 -17.96 -0.43 14.48
CA HIS A 143 -16.50 -0.34 14.39
C HIS A 143 -16.02 1.12 14.55
N ARG A 144 -16.73 2.10 14.01
CA ARG A 144 -16.47 3.53 14.22
C ARG A 144 -16.49 3.91 15.70
N LYS A 145 -17.54 3.52 16.43
CA LYS A 145 -17.67 3.80 17.87
C LYS A 145 -16.49 3.22 18.66
N ILE A 146 -16.05 2.00 18.34
CA ILE A 146 -14.86 1.37 18.94
C ILE A 146 -13.58 2.14 18.59
N LEU A 147 -13.41 2.54 17.33
CA LEU A 147 -12.21 3.25 16.88
C LEU A 147 -12.10 4.62 17.54
N ARG A 148 -13.20 5.38 17.63
CA ARG A 148 -13.25 6.68 18.32
C ARG A 148 -12.89 6.55 19.80
N LYS A 149 -13.39 5.53 20.51
CA LYS A 149 -12.97 5.23 21.90
C LYS A 149 -11.47 5.02 22.06
N LYS A 150 -10.79 4.42 21.06
CA LYS A 150 -9.32 4.24 21.07
C LYS A 150 -8.54 5.51 20.72
N GLN A 151 -9.11 6.39 19.90
CA GLN A 151 -8.47 7.62 19.44
C GLN A 151 -8.62 8.80 20.42
N ALA A 152 -9.78 8.94 21.06
CA ALA A 152 -10.10 10.02 21.99
C ALA A 152 -9.03 10.27 23.08
N PRO A 153 -8.53 9.26 23.83
CA PRO A 153 -7.51 9.51 24.84
C PRO A 153 -6.19 10.04 24.26
N ILE A 154 -5.82 9.65 23.03
CA ILE A 154 -4.59 10.08 22.37
C ILE A 154 -4.72 11.54 21.92
N PHE A 155 -5.86 11.93 21.35
CA PHE A 155 -6.12 13.34 21.01
C PHE A 155 -6.20 14.24 22.25
N MET A 156 -6.74 13.73 23.36
CA MET A 156 -6.74 14.43 24.66
C MET A 156 -5.31 14.58 25.22
N GLU A 157 -4.48 13.54 25.17
CA GLU A 157 -3.06 13.58 25.58
C GLU A 157 -2.29 14.64 24.79
N LEU A 158 -2.44 14.66 23.45
CA LEU A 158 -1.85 15.68 22.57
C LEU A 158 -2.31 17.09 22.95
N THR A 159 -3.63 17.30 23.07
CA THR A 159 -4.21 18.62 23.37
C THR A 159 -3.72 19.16 24.72
N ASN A 160 -3.64 18.30 25.73
CA ASN A 160 -3.14 18.66 27.05
C ASN A 160 -1.67 19.08 27.04
N ILE A 161 -0.82 18.43 26.25
CA ILE A 161 0.60 18.77 26.14
C ILE A 161 0.79 20.05 25.32
N VAL A 162 0.09 20.19 24.20
CA VAL A 162 0.11 21.40 23.37
C VAL A 162 -0.25 22.64 24.19
N ASN A 163 -1.39 22.62 24.89
CA ASN A 163 -1.88 23.77 25.64
C ASN A 163 -1.00 24.13 26.84
N LYS A 164 -0.20 23.18 27.36
CA LYS A 164 0.70 23.39 28.51
C LYS A 164 2.13 23.79 28.11
N LYS A 165 2.65 23.25 26.99
CA LYS A 165 4.08 23.34 26.65
C LYS A 165 4.39 24.12 25.37
N LEU A 166 3.46 24.25 24.42
CA LEU A 166 3.75 24.96 23.16
C LEU A 166 3.46 26.47 23.25
N PRO A 167 4.21 27.33 22.54
CA PRO A 167 3.87 28.75 22.39
C PRO A 167 2.51 28.94 21.70
N HIS A 168 1.85 30.06 22.02
CA HIS A 168 0.49 30.42 21.56
C HIS A 168 0.27 30.24 20.04
N ASP A 169 1.22 30.67 19.20
CA ASP A 169 1.13 30.52 17.74
C ASP A 169 1.02 29.05 17.27
N TYR A 170 1.66 28.13 17.99
CA TYR A 170 1.54 26.69 17.72
C TYR A 170 0.25 26.12 18.30
N GLN A 171 -0.22 26.63 19.45
CA GLN A 171 -1.53 26.25 20.01
C GLN A 171 -2.67 26.61 19.04
N GLN A 172 -2.67 27.80 18.45
CA GLN A 172 -3.69 28.21 17.46
C GLN A 172 -3.67 27.34 16.19
N LYS A 173 -2.47 27.01 15.67
CA LYS A 173 -2.33 26.09 14.53
C LYS A 173 -2.83 24.68 14.87
N PHE A 174 -2.53 24.19 16.07
CA PHE A 174 -2.99 22.89 16.54
C PHE A 174 -4.50 22.85 16.74
N GLN A 175 -5.10 23.90 17.31
CA GLN A 175 -6.55 24.03 17.44
C GLN A 175 -7.23 23.99 16.07
N SER A 176 -6.66 24.65 15.06
CA SER A 176 -7.14 24.61 13.68
C SER A 176 -7.06 23.20 13.08
N LEU A 177 -5.94 22.50 13.27
CA LEU A 177 -5.76 21.09 12.89
C LEU A 177 -6.76 20.17 13.59
N MET A 178 -7.04 20.40 14.88
CA MET A 178 -8.00 19.59 15.64
C MET A 178 -9.45 19.85 15.22
N VAL A 179 -9.81 21.08 14.86
CA VAL A 179 -11.14 21.39 14.29
C VAL A 179 -11.34 20.73 12.92
N GLU A 180 -10.31 20.69 12.07
CA GLU A 180 -10.39 19.94 10.81
C GLU A 180 -10.41 18.42 11.06
N THR A 181 -9.66 17.95 12.04
CA THR A 181 -9.61 16.54 12.44
C THR A 181 -10.96 16.06 12.96
N ASP A 182 -11.63 16.81 13.83
CA ASP A 182 -12.96 16.47 14.33
C ASP A 182 -13.99 16.37 13.18
N LYS A 183 -13.97 17.32 12.24
CA LYS A 183 -14.82 17.25 11.03
C LYS A 183 -14.56 15.98 10.22
N LYS A 184 -13.29 15.62 9.98
CA LYS A 184 -12.88 14.37 9.31
C LYS A 184 -13.24 13.10 10.11
N LEU A 185 -13.37 13.19 11.44
CA LEU A 185 -13.76 12.09 12.32
C LEU A 185 -15.29 11.91 12.36
N ASN A 186 -16.05 12.96 12.09
CA ASN A 186 -17.52 13.00 12.15
C ASN A 186 -18.17 13.10 10.77
N ASP A 187 -17.43 12.76 9.70
CA ASP A 187 -17.82 12.84 8.28
C ASP A 187 -18.45 14.17 7.85
N GLN A 188 -18.04 15.26 8.50
CA GLN A 188 -18.53 16.60 8.19
C GLN A 188 -17.80 17.20 6.98
N PRO A 189 -18.48 17.97 6.10
CA PRO A 189 -17.84 18.60 4.96
C PRO A 189 -16.72 19.59 5.35
N ILE A 190 -15.51 19.33 4.84
CA ILE A 190 -14.34 20.20 4.98
C ILE A 190 -13.98 20.88 3.66
N TYR A 191 -13.38 22.06 3.71
CA TYR A 191 -12.72 22.63 2.53
C TYR A 191 -11.32 22.01 2.42
N ILE A 192 -11.01 21.37 1.30
CA ILE A 192 -9.64 21.01 0.94
C ILE A 192 -9.20 21.91 -0.22
N PRO A 193 -8.14 22.71 -0.06
CA PRO A 193 -7.60 23.52 -1.15
C PRO A 193 -7.08 22.63 -2.28
N PHE A 194 -7.26 23.08 -3.52
CA PHE A 194 -6.63 22.42 -4.66
C PHE A 194 -5.10 22.46 -4.53
N SER A 195 -4.45 21.31 -4.71
CA SER A 195 -2.99 21.19 -4.74
C SER A 195 -2.55 20.78 -6.13
N ALA A 196 -1.92 21.72 -6.86
CA ALA A 196 -1.35 21.42 -8.17
C ALA A 196 -0.27 20.34 -8.11
N ASN A 197 0.45 20.22 -6.98
CA ASN A 197 1.46 19.20 -6.78
C ASN A 197 0.84 17.81 -6.57
N GLU A 198 -0.24 17.70 -5.79
CA GLU A 198 -1.01 16.45 -5.65
C GLU A 198 -1.59 16.02 -7.01
N PHE A 199 -2.19 16.96 -7.76
CA PHE A 199 -2.73 16.69 -9.08
C PHE A 199 -1.66 16.20 -10.06
N LYS A 200 -0.54 16.91 -10.19
CA LYS A 200 0.61 16.52 -11.04
C LYS A 200 1.15 15.13 -10.66
N TYR A 201 1.25 14.83 -9.36
CA TYR A 201 1.71 13.54 -8.86
C TYR A 201 0.75 12.40 -9.23
N LYS A 202 -0.55 12.54 -8.93
CA LYS A 202 -1.59 11.55 -9.28
C LYS A 202 -1.65 11.32 -10.79
N LEU A 203 -1.59 12.40 -11.58
CA LEU A 203 -1.57 12.35 -13.04
C LEU A 203 -0.33 11.64 -13.60
N ALA A 204 0.87 11.92 -13.05
CA ALA A 204 2.10 11.24 -13.47
C ALA A 204 2.06 9.74 -13.16
N LYS A 205 1.38 9.33 -12.08
CA LYS A 205 1.19 7.94 -11.70
C LYS A 205 0.21 7.21 -12.62
N ALA A 206 -0.96 7.81 -12.90
CA ALA A 206 -1.92 7.32 -13.89
C ALA A 206 -1.25 7.17 -15.27
N ARG A 207 -0.47 8.17 -15.71
CA ARG A 207 0.34 8.11 -16.94
C ARG A 207 1.26 6.90 -16.99
N ASN A 208 1.97 6.58 -15.90
CA ASN A 208 2.91 5.45 -15.88
C ASN A 208 2.20 4.10 -16.04
N ILE A 209 0.97 3.98 -15.55
CA ILE A 209 0.12 2.80 -15.72
C ILE A 209 -0.41 2.76 -17.16
N LEU A 210 -1.06 3.83 -17.61
CA LEU A 210 -1.74 3.93 -18.90
C LEU A 210 -0.79 3.96 -20.11
N ALA A 211 0.46 4.38 -19.96
CA ALA A 211 1.43 4.37 -21.05
C ALA A 211 1.99 2.97 -21.37
N ASN A 212 1.83 2.00 -20.46
CA ASN A 212 2.38 0.65 -20.63
C ASN A 212 1.54 -0.15 -21.63
N GLY A 213 2.12 -0.51 -22.78
CA GLY A 213 1.43 -1.24 -23.86
C GLY A 213 0.44 -0.43 -24.69
N ALA A 214 0.11 0.82 -24.31
CA ALA A 214 -0.87 1.64 -25.02
C ALA A 214 -0.40 2.11 -26.41
N ASP A 215 -1.35 2.49 -27.26
CA ASP A 215 -1.12 2.92 -28.63
C ASP A 215 -0.47 4.32 -28.75
N ILE A 216 -0.10 4.69 -29.98
CA ILE A 216 0.55 5.98 -30.26
C ILE A 216 -0.38 7.17 -29.93
N LYS A 217 -1.70 7.06 -30.17
CA LYS A 217 -2.65 8.15 -29.91
C LYS A 217 -2.78 8.40 -28.41
N THR A 218 -2.91 7.35 -27.60
CA THR A 218 -2.97 7.41 -26.14
C THR A 218 -1.70 8.02 -25.55
N ARG A 219 -0.52 7.59 -25.99
CA ARG A 219 0.76 8.19 -25.55
C ARG A 219 0.85 9.68 -25.91
N LYS A 220 0.39 10.10 -27.10
CA LYS A 220 0.33 11.52 -27.48
C LYS A 220 -0.63 12.31 -26.58
N ALA A 221 -1.82 11.78 -26.29
CA ALA A 221 -2.80 12.42 -25.40
C ALA A 221 -2.23 12.59 -23.98
N LEU A 222 -1.66 11.54 -23.40
CA LEU A 222 -0.99 11.58 -22.09
C LEU A 222 0.13 12.64 -22.05
N ASN A 223 0.96 12.72 -23.09
CA ASN A 223 2.04 13.72 -23.15
C ASN A 223 1.50 15.15 -23.26
N SER A 224 0.40 15.38 -23.99
CA SER A 224 -0.27 16.68 -24.07
C SER A 224 -0.88 17.08 -22.73
N ILE A 225 -1.58 16.16 -22.05
CA ILE A 225 -2.13 16.36 -20.70
C ILE A 225 -1.02 16.70 -19.69
N MET A 226 0.10 15.97 -19.73
CA MET A 226 1.29 16.25 -18.90
C MET A 226 1.94 17.60 -19.21
N LYS A 227 1.98 18.02 -20.48
CA LYS A 227 2.49 19.34 -20.88
C LYS A 227 1.59 20.46 -20.36
N GLU A 228 0.27 20.28 -20.45
CA GLU A 228 -0.71 21.27 -20.01
C GLU A 228 -0.71 21.42 -18.48
N SER A 229 -0.62 20.31 -17.72
CA SER A 229 -0.57 20.34 -16.26
C SER A 229 0.62 21.11 -15.68
N LYS A 230 1.74 21.23 -16.41
CA LYS A 230 2.88 22.06 -16.00
C LYS A 230 2.53 23.54 -15.82
N LYS A 231 1.49 24.05 -16.51
CA LYS A 231 1.02 25.44 -16.40
C LYS A 231 0.28 25.75 -15.08
N LEU A 232 -0.05 24.73 -14.28
CA LEU A 232 -0.63 24.95 -12.96
C LEU A 232 0.39 25.56 -11.99
N SER A 233 0.05 26.73 -11.45
CA SER A 233 0.74 27.35 -10.31
C SER A 233 0.89 26.37 -9.14
N THR A 234 2.04 26.38 -8.46
CA THR A 234 2.31 25.60 -7.24
C THR A 234 1.52 26.09 -6.02
N VAL A 235 1.15 27.37 -6.01
CA VAL A 235 0.29 28.00 -4.98
C VAL A 235 -1.13 28.10 -5.52
N THR A 236 -2.11 27.88 -4.64
CA THR A 236 -3.54 28.09 -4.90
C THR A 236 -4.04 29.22 -4.00
N ASN A 237 -4.48 30.33 -4.61
CA ASN A 237 -5.09 31.49 -3.98
C ASN A 237 -5.97 32.23 -5.01
N ASP A 238 -6.64 33.30 -4.60
CA ASP A 238 -7.63 34.00 -5.42
C ASP A 238 -7.08 34.53 -6.76
N SER A 239 -5.80 34.87 -6.86
CA SER A 239 -5.18 35.32 -8.12
C SER A 239 -4.73 34.16 -9.02
N THR A 240 -4.52 32.96 -8.49
CA THR A 240 -4.13 31.78 -9.28
C THR A 240 -5.31 30.92 -9.70
N ILE A 241 -6.42 30.92 -8.94
CA ILE A 241 -7.61 30.09 -9.17
C ILE A 241 -8.14 30.21 -10.61
N PRO A 242 -8.33 31.40 -11.21
CA PRO A 242 -8.86 31.52 -12.58
C PRO A 242 -7.99 30.82 -13.62
N ASN A 243 -6.66 30.94 -13.51
CA ASN A 243 -5.73 30.25 -14.40
C ASN A 243 -5.72 28.72 -14.14
N GLN A 244 -5.78 28.30 -12.87
CA GLN A 244 -5.83 26.88 -12.52
C GLN A 244 -7.12 26.22 -13.07
N GLN A 245 -8.26 26.90 -12.98
CA GLN A 245 -9.53 26.45 -13.59
C GLN A 245 -9.42 26.33 -15.12
N LYS A 246 -8.85 27.33 -15.80
CA LYS A 246 -8.61 27.31 -17.26
C LYS A 246 -7.71 26.15 -17.68
N VAL A 247 -6.65 25.85 -16.92
CA VAL A 247 -5.74 24.73 -17.19
C VAL A 247 -6.44 23.38 -16.97
N LEU A 248 -7.25 23.20 -15.92
CA LEU A 248 -8.01 21.96 -15.74
C LEU A 248 -9.05 21.74 -16.85
N ALA A 249 -9.76 22.80 -17.28
CA ALA A 249 -10.67 22.72 -18.42
C ALA A 249 -9.94 22.37 -19.73
N SER A 250 -8.72 22.88 -19.92
CA SER A 250 -7.89 22.54 -21.08
C SER A 250 -7.43 21.08 -21.04
N ILE A 251 -7.09 20.54 -19.86
CA ILE A 251 -6.73 19.13 -19.68
C ILE A 251 -7.93 18.22 -19.96
N GLU A 252 -9.10 18.54 -19.43
CA GLU A 252 -10.34 17.81 -19.71
C GLU A 252 -10.67 17.80 -21.20
N HIS A 253 -10.52 18.95 -21.89
CA HIS A 253 -10.74 19.02 -23.33
C HIS A 253 -9.79 18.10 -24.13
N ILE A 254 -8.54 17.97 -23.70
CA ILE A 254 -7.59 17.02 -24.30
C ILE A 254 -7.99 15.57 -23.99
N LEU A 255 -8.42 15.28 -22.75
CA LEU A 255 -8.88 13.95 -22.32
C LEU A 255 -10.08 13.49 -23.16
N GLN A 256 -11.13 14.30 -23.22
CA GLN A 256 -12.39 14.00 -23.88
C GLN A 256 -12.29 13.91 -25.42
N LYS A 257 -11.24 14.49 -26.03
CA LYS A 257 -10.92 14.35 -27.46
C LYS A 257 -9.91 13.23 -27.77
N SER A 258 -9.67 12.32 -26.82
CA SER A 258 -8.67 11.26 -26.95
C SER A 258 -9.25 9.88 -26.64
N PRO A 259 -8.50 8.78 -26.89
CA PRO A 259 -8.92 7.43 -26.47
C PRO A 259 -9.11 7.26 -24.95
N LEU A 260 -8.78 8.27 -24.14
CA LEU A 260 -8.92 8.29 -22.68
C LEU A 260 -10.21 8.95 -22.20
N ALA A 261 -11.14 9.32 -23.09
CA ALA A 261 -12.38 10.03 -22.73
C ALA A 261 -13.20 9.31 -21.64
N GLU A 262 -13.22 7.97 -21.67
CA GLU A 262 -13.93 7.10 -20.72
C GLU A 262 -13.06 6.62 -19.54
N ASP A 263 -11.82 7.12 -19.40
CA ASP A 263 -10.94 6.69 -18.29
C ASP A 263 -11.46 7.22 -16.94
N GLY A 264 -12.03 6.31 -16.14
CA GLY A 264 -12.66 6.65 -14.87
C GLY A 264 -11.69 7.22 -13.82
N GLU A 265 -10.40 6.89 -13.87
CA GLU A 265 -9.42 7.40 -12.90
C GLU A 265 -9.05 8.86 -13.21
N LEU A 266 -8.78 9.18 -14.48
CA LEU A 266 -8.46 10.52 -14.94
C LEU A 266 -9.67 11.47 -14.86
N ASN A 267 -10.88 10.99 -15.19
CA ASN A 267 -12.10 11.77 -15.04
C ASN A 267 -12.37 12.11 -13.56
N ASN A 268 -12.32 11.13 -12.66
CA ASN A 268 -12.46 11.35 -11.21
C ASN A 268 -11.38 12.30 -10.65
N LEU A 269 -10.13 12.17 -11.10
CA LEU A 269 -9.04 13.07 -10.72
C LEU A 269 -9.33 14.53 -11.13
N LEU A 270 -9.88 14.75 -12.33
CA LEU A 270 -10.27 16.08 -12.81
C LEU A 270 -11.48 16.64 -12.06
N GLU A 271 -12.51 15.82 -11.83
CA GLU A 271 -13.72 16.21 -11.10
C GLU A 271 -13.39 16.67 -9.67
N ILE A 272 -12.67 15.84 -8.91
CA ILE A 272 -12.20 16.19 -7.55
C ILE A 272 -11.39 17.49 -7.57
N SER A 273 -10.54 17.67 -8.58
CA SER A 273 -9.68 18.86 -8.69
C SER A 273 -10.48 20.14 -8.97
N LYS A 274 -11.49 20.06 -9.83
CA LYS A 274 -12.45 21.16 -10.09
C LYS A 274 -13.28 21.48 -8.85
N LEU A 275 -13.79 20.47 -8.15
CA LEU A 275 -14.56 20.64 -6.91
C LEU A 275 -13.75 21.41 -5.86
N ARG A 276 -12.49 21.02 -5.65
CA ARG A 276 -11.56 21.73 -4.74
C ARG A 276 -11.26 23.17 -5.18
N LEU A 277 -11.08 23.43 -6.48
CA LEU A 277 -10.92 24.81 -7.00
C LEU A 277 -12.19 25.66 -6.86
N SER A 278 -13.38 25.05 -6.87
CA SER A 278 -14.66 25.74 -6.67
C SER A 278 -14.99 26.06 -5.20
N GLN A 279 -14.05 25.82 -4.28
CA GLN A 279 -14.20 25.98 -2.83
C GLN A 279 -15.39 25.24 -2.19
N LYS A 280 -15.97 24.26 -2.90
CA LYS A 280 -17.02 23.40 -2.35
C LYS A 280 -16.45 22.54 -1.21
N LYS A 281 -17.19 22.48 -0.09
CA LYS A 281 -16.87 21.57 1.00
C LYS A 281 -17.11 20.13 0.55
N VAL A 282 -16.19 19.24 0.89
CA VAL A 282 -16.21 17.80 0.54
C VAL A 282 -16.11 16.98 1.82
N VAL A 283 -16.84 15.87 1.89
CA VAL A 283 -16.69 14.90 3.00
C VAL A 283 -15.46 14.04 2.71
N ILE A 284 -14.49 14.05 3.63
CA ILE A 284 -13.26 13.28 3.50
C ILE A 284 -12.97 12.58 4.84
N PRO A 285 -12.84 11.24 4.85
CA PRO A 285 -12.65 10.49 6.08
C PRO A 285 -11.27 10.74 6.70
N PHE A 286 -11.21 10.67 8.03
CA PHE A 286 -9.97 10.78 8.78
C PHE A 286 -8.90 9.76 8.33
N SER A 287 -7.69 10.25 8.05
CA SER A 287 -6.51 9.43 7.78
C SER A 287 -5.41 9.72 8.79
N ARG A 288 -4.97 8.69 9.52
CA ARG A 288 -3.80 8.74 10.43
C ARG A 288 -2.56 9.28 9.72
N LYS A 289 -2.35 8.92 8.44
CA LYS A 289 -1.18 9.40 7.67
C LYS A 289 -1.25 10.91 7.40
N SER A 290 -2.42 11.44 7.00
CA SER A 290 -2.61 12.89 6.84
C SER A 290 -2.35 13.59 8.16
N PHE A 291 -3.02 13.16 9.24
CA PHE A 291 -2.88 13.79 10.55
C PHE A 291 -1.42 13.85 11.04
N LEU A 292 -0.64 12.78 10.88
CA LEU A 292 0.78 12.77 11.25
C LEU A 292 1.63 13.69 10.38
N TYR A 293 1.35 13.77 9.08
CA TYR A 293 2.02 14.71 8.18
C TYR A 293 1.68 16.17 8.55
N ASP A 294 0.40 16.47 8.72
CA ASP A 294 -0.11 17.80 9.05
C ASP A 294 0.44 18.27 10.42
N LEU A 295 0.47 17.39 11.43
CA LEU A 295 1.08 17.63 12.74
C LEU A 295 2.61 17.80 12.65
N GLY A 296 3.30 16.92 11.93
CA GLY A 296 4.76 16.98 11.76
C GLY A 296 5.22 18.26 11.08
N LYS A 297 4.44 18.73 10.09
CA LYS A 297 4.65 19.99 9.38
C LYS A 297 4.32 21.21 10.24
N MET A 298 3.27 21.16 11.05
CA MET A 298 2.99 22.20 12.04
C MET A 298 4.14 22.38 13.05
N LEU A 299 4.77 21.27 13.44
CA LEU A 299 5.92 21.23 14.35
C LEU A 299 7.28 21.34 13.63
N GLU A 300 7.30 21.61 12.32
CA GLU A 300 8.54 21.61 11.54
C GLU A 300 9.54 22.63 12.09
N THR A 301 9.08 23.86 12.33
CA THR A 301 9.86 25.01 12.81
C THR A 301 9.97 25.11 14.34
N LEU A 302 9.50 24.11 15.10
CA LEU A 302 9.59 24.13 16.56
C LEU A 302 11.05 23.88 17.02
N PRO A 303 11.68 24.80 17.78
CA PRO A 303 13.07 24.61 18.24
C PRO A 303 13.24 23.49 19.28
N ASP A 304 12.18 23.20 20.06
CA ASP A 304 12.21 22.12 21.04
C ASP A 304 12.02 20.75 20.35
N HIS A 305 13.15 20.13 20.01
CA HIS A 305 13.22 18.80 19.42
C HIS A 305 12.70 17.69 20.35
N HIS A 306 12.80 17.84 21.67
CA HIS A 306 12.31 16.84 22.62
C HIS A 306 10.78 16.87 22.69
N LEU A 307 10.18 18.05 22.79
CA LEU A 307 8.72 18.23 22.76
C LEU A 307 8.13 17.83 21.40
N LYS A 308 8.83 18.12 20.30
CA LYS A 308 8.47 17.61 18.97
C LYS A 308 8.42 16.08 18.94
N LYS A 309 9.45 15.42 19.49
CA LYS A 309 9.52 13.95 19.58
C LYS A 309 8.44 13.36 20.50
N GLU A 310 8.14 14.02 21.62
CA GLU A 310 7.05 13.65 22.55
C GLU A 310 5.69 13.66 21.82
N LEU A 311 5.34 14.78 21.18
CA LEU A 311 4.07 14.94 20.46
C LEU A 311 3.93 13.95 19.29
N ILE A 312 4.99 13.76 18.49
CA ILE A 312 4.98 12.78 17.39
C ILE A 312 4.94 11.34 17.91
N GLY A 313 5.59 11.03 19.03
CA GLY A 313 5.50 9.73 19.69
C GLY A 313 4.08 9.41 20.15
N ILE A 314 3.39 10.38 20.74
CA ILE A 314 1.99 10.24 21.17
C ILE A 314 1.05 10.08 19.98
N ALA A 315 1.18 10.94 18.96
CA ALA A 315 0.38 10.82 17.75
C ALA A 315 0.60 9.47 17.03
N ASN A 316 1.80 8.89 17.11
CA ASN A 316 2.07 7.57 16.56
C ASN A 316 1.32 6.42 17.27
N LYS A 317 0.86 6.61 18.53
CA LYS A 317 -0.03 5.65 19.22
C LYS A 317 -1.39 5.49 18.52
N LEU A 318 -1.78 6.38 17.60
CA LEU A 318 -3.06 6.30 16.88
C LEU A 318 -3.19 4.95 16.14
N PRO A 319 -4.35 4.26 16.23
CA PRO A 319 -4.51 2.91 15.66
C PRO A 319 -4.22 2.82 14.15
N THR A 320 -3.51 1.78 13.74
CA THR A 320 -3.25 1.45 12.32
C THR A 320 -4.26 0.42 11.80
N SER A 321 -4.51 0.38 10.50
CA SER A 321 -5.33 -0.67 9.87
C SER A 321 -4.68 -2.06 9.90
N GLU A 322 -3.40 -2.14 10.24
CA GLU A 322 -2.67 -3.40 10.35
C GLU A 322 -2.90 -4.07 11.71
N GLN A 323 -2.96 -3.28 12.79
CA GLN A 323 -3.09 -3.79 14.16
C GLN A 323 -4.50 -3.62 14.74
N CYS A 324 -5.37 -2.80 14.13
CA CYS A 324 -6.72 -2.54 14.63
C CYS A 324 -7.79 -2.89 13.60
N LEU A 325 -8.56 -3.94 13.89
CA LEU A 325 -9.71 -4.41 13.12
C LEU A 325 -10.65 -3.26 12.71
N SER A 326 -11.10 -2.43 13.66
CA SER A 326 -11.99 -1.30 13.34
C SER A 326 -11.36 -0.26 12.40
N ALA A 327 -10.05 -0.02 12.50
CA ALA A 327 -9.35 0.86 11.56
C ALA A 327 -9.17 0.23 10.18
N TYR A 328 -9.19 -1.11 10.09
CA TYR A 328 -9.20 -1.83 8.82
C TYR A 328 -10.60 -1.80 8.19
N VAL A 329 -11.66 -2.07 8.96
CA VAL A 329 -13.07 -1.96 8.51
C VAL A 329 -13.32 -0.59 7.89
N LEU A 330 -13.03 0.52 8.58
CA LEU A 330 -13.29 1.86 8.02
C LEU A 330 -12.47 2.16 6.75
N LYS A 331 -11.30 1.55 6.59
CA LYS A 331 -10.45 1.64 5.39
C LYS A 331 -10.97 0.79 4.21
N LEU A 332 -11.86 -0.15 4.47
CA LEU A 332 -12.57 -0.94 3.45
C LEU A 332 -13.93 -0.31 3.11
N CYS A 333 -14.67 0.25 4.06
CA CYS A 333 -15.96 0.92 3.81
C CYS A 333 -15.87 2.09 2.81
N SER A 334 -14.71 2.74 2.67
CA SER A 334 -14.49 3.81 1.69
C SER A 334 -14.27 3.32 0.26
N GLU A 335 -14.48 2.05 -0.04
CA GLU A 335 -14.14 1.40 -1.31
C GLU A 335 -15.35 0.65 -1.90
N PRO A 336 -15.44 0.46 -3.22
CA PRO A 336 -16.46 -0.39 -3.83
C PRO A 336 -16.18 -1.89 -3.59
N SER A 337 -17.21 -2.73 -3.77
CA SER A 337 -17.17 -4.17 -3.44
C SER A 337 -15.98 -4.91 -4.08
N ASP A 338 -15.64 -4.61 -5.33
CA ASP A 338 -14.51 -5.24 -6.02
C ASP A 338 -13.18 -4.93 -5.34
N LYS A 339 -12.97 -3.67 -4.95
CA LYS A 339 -11.77 -3.21 -4.24
C LYS A 339 -11.72 -3.76 -2.81
N ILE A 340 -12.86 -3.94 -2.15
CA ILE A 340 -12.94 -4.63 -0.84
C ILE A 340 -12.45 -6.08 -0.99
N ALA A 341 -13.01 -6.84 -1.94
CA ALA A 341 -12.58 -8.22 -2.20
C ALA A 341 -11.08 -8.31 -2.54
N LEU A 342 -10.60 -7.42 -3.42
CA LEU A 342 -9.19 -7.32 -3.79
C LEU A 342 -8.28 -6.98 -2.61
N LYS A 343 -8.67 -6.06 -1.72
CA LYS A 343 -7.89 -5.69 -0.53
C LYS A 343 -7.85 -6.79 0.54
N LEU A 344 -8.88 -7.64 0.62
CA LEU A 344 -8.89 -8.81 1.50
C LEU A 344 -8.03 -9.96 0.94
N MET A 345 -8.02 -10.16 -0.38
CA MET A 345 -7.20 -11.20 -1.03
C MET A 345 -5.73 -10.82 -1.17
N TRP A 346 -5.42 -9.58 -1.55
CA TRP A 346 -4.06 -9.13 -1.90
C TRP A 346 -2.98 -9.55 -0.89
N PRO A 347 -3.17 -9.42 0.44
CA PRO A 347 -2.18 -9.84 1.43
C PRO A 347 -1.69 -11.28 1.28
N SER A 348 -2.55 -12.16 0.79
CA SER A 348 -2.33 -13.60 0.68
C SER A 348 -2.01 -14.08 -0.74
N VAL A 349 -1.90 -13.17 -1.71
CA VAL A 349 -1.54 -13.51 -3.08
C VAL A 349 -0.07 -13.91 -3.19
N ALA A 350 0.20 -14.94 -3.98
CA ALA A 350 1.56 -15.36 -4.33
C ALA A 350 2.26 -14.28 -5.14
N SER A 351 3.37 -13.77 -4.58
CA SER A 351 4.35 -12.94 -5.29
C SER A 351 5.65 -13.71 -5.42
N VAL A 352 6.32 -13.56 -6.55
CA VAL A 352 7.74 -13.92 -6.65
C VAL A 352 8.54 -12.94 -5.80
N GLU A 353 9.63 -13.39 -5.20
CA GLU A 353 10.51 -12.60 -4.35
C GLU A 353 11.98 -12.83 -4.70
N HIS A 354 12.79 -11.77 -4.70
CA HIS A 354 14.24 -11.86 -4.80
C HIS A 354 14.83 -12.24 -3.43
N ILE A 355 15.51 -13.39 -3.33
CA ILE A 355 16.09 -13.87 -2.06
C ILE A 355 17.22 -12.92 -1.63
N LYS A 356 18.16 -12.63 -2.53
CA LYS A 356 19.06 -11.47 -2.48
C LYS A 356 18.35 -10.26 -3.09
N PRO A 357 18.07 -9.18 -2.33
CA PRO A 357 17.33 -8.03 -2.86
C PRO A 357 17.99 -7.38 -4.08
N ARG A 358 17.19 -6.94 -5.05
CA ARG A 358 17.69 -6.30 -6.28
C ARG A 358 18.49 -5.01 -6.01
N SER A 359 18.22 -4.30 -4.90
CA SER A 359 19.02 -3.13 -4.49
C SER A 359 20.47 -3.49 -4.15
N GLU A 360 20.70 -4.72 -3.68
CA GLU A 360 22.02 -5.27 -3.29
C GLU A 360 22.70 -6.03 -4.44
N GLY A 361 22.27 -5.82 -5.69
CA GLY A 361 22.75 -6.58 -6.84
C GLY A 361 22.30 -8.03 -6.83
N GLY A 362 21.02 -8.28 -6.50
CA GLY A 362 20.36 -9.57 -6.72
C GLY A 362 19.97 -9.78 -8.18
N GLU A 363 20.37 -10.92 -8.74
CA GLU A 363 20.12 -11.27 -10.15
C GLU A 363 18.65 -11.61 -10.44
N ASN A 364 18.26 -11.51 -11.71
CA ASN A 364 16.89 -11.76 -12.17
C ASN A 364 16.72 -13.19 -12.73
N GLU A 365 17.21 -14.16 -11.98
CA GLU A 365 17.29 -15.57 -12.34
C GLU A 365 16.50 -16.47 -11.38
N LEU A 366 16.23 -17.72 -11.80
CA LEU A 366 15.39 -18.64 -11.04
C LEU A 366 15.99 -19.03 -9.68
N ALA A 367 17.32 -19.20 -9.59
CA ALA A 367 18.03 -19.50 -8.35
C ALA A 367 17.78 -18.44 -7.25
N ASN A 368 17.81 -17.16 -7.63
CA ASN A 368 17.55 -16.04 -6.73
C ASN A 368 16.04 -15.79 -6.47
N TYR A 369 15.14 -16.66 -6.94
CA TYR A 369 13.70 -16.48 -6.75
C TYR A 369 13.10 -17.47 -5.74
N GLY A 370 12.35 -16.90 -4.78
CA GLY A 370 11.40 -17.63 -3.95
C GLY A 370 9.96 -17.16 -4.17
N VAL A 371 9.02 -17.72 -3.40
CA VAL A 371 7.61 -17.28 -3.42
C VAL A 371 7.18 -16.86 -2.02
N ALA A 372 6.64 -15.65 -1.93
CA ALA A 372 6.18 -15.04 -0.70
C ALA A 372 4.79 -14.41 -0.88
N ARG A 373 4.03 -14.33 0.22
CA ARG A 373 2.78 -13.55 0.28
C ARG A 373 3.07 -12.09 -0.04
N ALA A 374 2.25 -11.44 -0.87
CA ALA A 374 2.49 -10.06 -1.31
C ALA A 374 2.62 -9.06 -0.15
N LYS A 375 1.88 -9.25 0.95
CA LYS A 375 2.05 -8.47 2.21
C LYS A 375 3.47 -8.62 2.77
N ILE A 376 3.97 -9.85 2.87
CA ILE A 376 5.28 -10.14 3.49
C ILE A 376 6.43 -9.66 2.60
N ASN A 377 6.35 -9.89 1.28
CA ASN A 377 7.27 -9.31 0.30
C ASN A 377 7.32 -7.77 0.44
N SER A 378 6.14 -7.11 0.45
CA SER A 378 6.03 -5.66 0.62
C SER A 378 6.50 -5.13 1.99
N SER A 379 6.54 -5.98 3.02
CA SER A 379 7.08 -5.63 4.35
C SER A 379 8.59 -5.79 4.40
N ARG A 380 9.13 -6.89 3.84
CA ARG A 380 10.58 -7.16 3.79
C ARG A 380 11.32 -6.14 2.91
N LYS A 381 10.78 -5.81 1.73
CA LYS A 381 11.39 -4.86 0.78
C LYS A 381 12.85 -5.23 0.42
N SER A 382 13.82 -4.50 0.97
CA SER A 382 15.25 -4.67 0.75
C SER A 382 15.99 -5.23 1.98
N ILE A 383 15.29 -5.61 3.05
CA ILE A 383 15.94 -6.15 4.25
C ILE A 383 16.66 -7.47 3.88
N PRO A 384 17.99 -7.58 4.09
CA PRO A 384 18.74 -8.80 3.84
C PRO A 384 18.15 -10.01 4.56
N LEU A 385 18.26 -11.20 3.96
CA LEU A 385 17.65 -12.40 4.54
C LEU A 385 18.22 -12.71 5.93
N ASP A 386 19.52 -12.50 6.16
CA ASP A 386 20.14 -12.78 7.45
C ASP A 386 19.72 -11.82 8.57
N GLU A 387 19.31 -10.59 8.26
CA GLU A 387 18.66 -9.67 9.19
C GLU A 387 17.19 -10.05 9.41
N TRP A 388 16.46 -10.34 8.33
CA TRP A 388 15.06 -10.76 8.38
C TRP A 388 14.85 -12.00 9.25
N VAL A 389 15.75 -12.98 9.20
CA VAL A 389 15.71 -14.20 10.01
C VAL A 389 15.97 -13.94 11.50
N VAL A 390 16.66 -12.86 11.87
CA VAL A 390 16.82 -12.46 13.28
C VAL A 390 15.52 -11.85 13.83
N LEU A 391 14.80 -11.10 13.00
CA LEU A 391 13.48 -10.55 13.34
C LEU A 391 12.37 -11.61 13.30
N HIS A 392 12.51 -12.61 12.43
CA HIS A 392 11.54 -13.68 12.17
C HIS A 392 12.20 -15.07 12.19
N PRO A 393 12.55 -15.63 13.36
CA PRO A 393 13.20 -16.94 13.46
C PRO A 393 12.39 -18.10 12.86
N GLU A 394 11.06 -17.97 12.80
CA GLU A 394 10.14 -18.93 12.19
C GLU A 394 10.41 -19.16 10.69
N VAL A 395 11.06 -18.20 10.02
CA VAL A 395 11.44 -18.29 8.60
C VAL A 395 12.25 -19.55 8.32
N LYS A 396 13.11 -20.00 9.23
CA LYS A 396 13.89 -21.24 9.04
C LYS A 396 12.98 -22.46 8.79
N GLN A 397 11.95 -22.64 9.62
CA GLN A 397 11.02 -23.76 9.48
C GLN A 397 10.11 -23.57 8.25
N ASN A 398 9.77 -22.33 7.91
CA ASN A 398 8.88 -22.02 6.80
C ASN A 398 9.56 -22.15 5.43
N CYS A 399 10.87 -21.89 5.34
CA CYS A 399 11.68 -22.19 4.17
C CYS A 399 11.78 -23.71 3.93
N GLN A 400 11.88 -24.52 5.01
CA GLN A 400 11.83 -25.98 4.87
C GLN A 400 10.46 -26.44 4.36
N LYS A 401 9.34 -26.01 4.97
CA LYS A 401 7.97 -26.33 4.48
C LYS A 401 7.75 -25.94 3.01
N TYR A 402 8.40 -24.89 2.55
CA TYR A 402 8.36 -24.46 1.16
C TYR A 402 9.15 -25.40 0.24
N LEU A 403 10.39 -25.75 0.62
CA LEU A 403 11.21 -26.73 -0.09
C LEU A 403 10.54 -28.11 -0.13
N ASP A 404 10.04 -28.59 1.02
CA ASP A 404 9.26 -29.83 1.12
C ASP A 404 8.11 -29.85 0.12
N LYS A 405 7.39 -28.72 -0.01
CA LYS A 405 6.29 -28.63 -0.97
C LYS A 405 6.76 -28.61 -2.44
N LEU A 406 7.95 -28.08 -2.72
CA LEU A 406 8.55 -28.19 -4.05
C LEU A 406 8.90 -29.65 -4.37
N ILE A 407 9.46 -30.38 -3.39
CA ILE A 407 9.79 -31.81 -3.52
C ILE A 407 8.51 -32.63 -3.79
N ASP A 408 7.45 -32.42 -3.01
CA ASP A 408 6.16 -33.10 -3.24
C ASP A 408 5.61 -32.84 -4.66
N LEU A 409 5.77 -31.61 -5.18
CA LEU A 409 5.33 -31.24 -6.52
C LEU A 409 6.24 -31.81 -7.62
N TYR A 410 7.53 -31.97 -7.36
CA TYR A 410 8.46 -32.65 -8.25
C TYR A 410 8.12 -34.14 -8.34
N GLN A 411 7.98 -34.83 -7.20
CA GLN A 411 7.57 -36.24 -7.12
C GLN A 411 6.19 -36.49 -7.77
N ALA A 412 5.25 -35.54 -7.67
CA ALA A 412 3.97 -35.58 -8.37
C ALA A 412 4.03 -35.22 -9.88
N GLY A 413 5.23 -35.12 -10.48
CA GLY A 413 5.43 -34.84 -11.91
C GLY A 413 5.11 -33.41 -12.37
N ILE A 414 4.80 -32.49 -11.44
CA ILE A 414 4.37 -31.12 -11.77
C ILE A 414 5.53 -30.29 -12.35
N PHE A 415 6.76 -30.53 -11.90
CA PHE A 415 7.95 -29.87 -12.46
C PHE A 415 8.16 -30.23 -13.93
N GLN A 416 8.06 -31.52 -14.29
CA GLN A 416 8.14 -31.99 -15.67
C GLN A 416 7.03 -31.35 -16.53
N LYS A 417 5.79 -31.36 -16.03
CA LYS A 417 4.62 -30.75 -16.70
C LYS A 417 4.81 -29.27 -17.07
N HIS A 418 5.55 -28.50 -16.27
CA HIS A 418 5.80 -27.07 -16.48
C HIS A 418 7.24 -26.75 -16.94
N ASN A 419 8.01 -27.77 -17.33
CA ASN A 419 9.41 -27.64 -17.79
C ASN A 419 10.31 -26.88 -16.79
N ILE A 420 10.23 -27.25 -15.51
CA ILE A 420 11.03 -26.69 -14.41
C ILE A 420 12.11 -27.71 -14.05
N SER A 421 13.38 -27.28 -13.97
CA SER A 421 14.46 -28.19 -13.57
C SER A 421 14.35 -28.50 -12.07
N PRO A 422 14.60 -29.76 -11.63
CA PRO A 422 14.70 -30.10 -10.22
C PRO A 422 15.83 -29.34 -9.51
N ASP A 423 16.88 -28.94 -10.25
CA ASP A 423 18.03 -28.17 -9.74
C ASP A 423 17.61 -26.90 -8.99
N TYR A 424 16.47 -26.30 -9.35
CA TYR A 424 15.91 -25.15 -8.65
C TYR A 424 15.77 -25.39 -7.13
N MET A 425 15.49 -26.61 -6.69
CA MET A 425 15.37 -26.93 -5.26
C MET A 425 16.73 -26.89 -4.54
N MET A 426 17.80 -27.28 -5.23
CA MET A 426 19.18 -27.19 -4.74
C MET A 426 19.66 -25.73 -4.77
N ASP A 427 19.48 -25.04 -5.90
CA ASP A 427 19.77 -23.61 -6.08
C ASP A 427 19.10 -22.75 -4.99
N PHE A 428 17.82 -23.04 -4.70
CA PHE A 428 17.06 -22.35 -3.66
C PHE A 428 17.65 -22.61 -2.26
N ALA A 429 18.01 -23.86 -1.94
CA ALA A 429 18.59 -24.21 -0.65
C ALA A 429 19.95 -23.54 -0.43
N ASP A 430 20.82 -23.54 -1.45
CA ASP A 430 22.12 -22.89 -1.40
C ASP A 430 22.01 -21.36 -1.35
N THR A 431 21.11 -20.75 -2.14
CA THR A 431 20.85 -19.30 -2.09
C THR A 431 20.30 -18.88 -0.72
N VAL A 432 19.37 -19.65 -0.13
CA VAL A 432 18.87 -19.39 1.23
C VAL A 432 19.99 -19.51 2.28
N LYS A 433 20.87 -20.50 2.14
CA LYS A 433 22.03 -20.68 3.03
C LYS A 433 23.03 -19.54 2.92
N GLU A 434 23.38 -19.12 1.71
CA GLU A 434 24.29 -17.99 1.46
C GLU A 434 23.69 -16.68 1.99
N GLN A 435 22.48 -16.32 1.56
CA GLN A 435 21.85 -15.03 1.89
C GLN A 435 21.43 -14.94 3.37
N SER A 436 21.27 -16.07 4.07
CA SER A 436 21.09 -16.11 5.53
C SER A 436 22.42 -16.19 6.32
N LYS A 437 23.58 -16.19 5.64
CA LYS A 437 24.91 -16.37 6.23
C LYS A 437 25.01 -17.65 7.09
N GLY A 438 24.44 -18.74 6.59
CA GLY A 438 24.39 -20.05 7.25
C GLY A 438 23.38 -20.20 8.39
N LYS A 439 22.61 -19.16 8.74
CA LYS A 439 21.56 -19.23 9.78
C LYS A 439 20.44 -20.21 9.42
N ILE A 440 20.15 -20.34 8.12
CA ILE A 440 19.27 -21.36 7.55
C ILE A 440 20.12 -22.35 6.75
N GLN A 441 19.95 -23.62 7.05
CA GLN A 441 20.38 -24.74 6.22
C GLN A 441 19.15 -25.61 6.05
N LEU A 442 18.77 -25.85 4.81
CA LEU A 442 17.60 -26.66 4.46
C LEU A 442 18.04 -28.11 4.23
N ASP A 443 17.13 -29.04 4.53
CA ASP A 443 17.31 -30.46 4.23
C ASP A 443 16.73 -30.77 2.84
N ILE A 444 17.56 -31.39 2.01
CA ILE A 444 17.24 -31.82 0.64
C ILE A 444 17.21 -33.36 0.51
N SER A 445 17.38 -34.12 1.59
CA SER A 445 17.43 -35.60 1.57
C SER A 445 16.27 -36.22 0.79
N ARG A 446 15.04 -35.76 1.07
CA ARG A 446 13.79 -36.16 0.41
C ARG A 446 13.76 -35.98 -1.11
N LEU A 447 14.65 -35.18 -1.70
CA LEU A 447 14.76 -35.02 -3.16
C LEU A 447 15.31 -36.29 -3.84
N PHE A 448 16.04 -37.11 -3.09
CA PHE A 448 16.70 -38.34 -3.56
C PHE A 448 16.01 -39.62 -3.07
N GLU A 449 14.86 -39.49 -2.39
CA GLU A 449 13.98 -40.60 -2.04
C GLU A 449 13.10 -40.94 -3.25
N TYR A 450 13.24 -42.19 -3.74
CA TYR A 450 12.58 -42.74 -4.93
C TYR A 450 11.32 -43.55 -4.58
#